data_AF-A0A367I594-F1
#
_entry.id   AF-A0A367I594-F1
#
_cell.length_a   1.000
_cell.length_b   1.000
_cell.length_c   1.000
_cell.angle_alpha   90.00
_cell.angle_beta   90.00
_cell.angle_gamma   90.00
#
_symmetry.space_group_name_H-M   'P 1'
#
loop_
_entity.id
_entity.type
_entity.pdbx_description
1 polymer ?
#
loop_
_entity_poly.entity_id
_entity_poly.type
_entity_poly.pdbx_seq_one_letter_code
_entity_poly.pdbx_strand_id
1 'polypeptide(L)'
;MVGRLLEIPVSVTPTDAIRALRLVGESRGWSMRRLEESRMVHRFAIIMPLSRMTRVLGIEVLEGSARGLSLRTWSNVPGSAGRITWISIEIPPHLEGEEWKSILDEWSSRLPRCPWQWTFGERSIIGFLLPEYRRSRVHFGREGIDVKQWTEALTEEE
;
A
#
# COMPACT_ATOMS: atom_id res chain seq x y z
N MET A 1 -7.92 -23.35 2.14
CA MET A 1 -8.29 -22.08 2.80
C MET A 1 -7.85 -20.96 1.88
N VAL A 2 -8.77 -20.07 1.49
CA VAL A 2 -8.50 -18.99 0.53
C VAL A 2 -8.16 -17.75 1.34
N GLY A 3 -6.97 -17.19 1.16
CA GLY A 3 -6.60 -15.89 1.76
C GLY A 3 -7.47 -14.76 1.20
N ARG A 4 -7.44 -13.59 1.84
CA ARG A 4 -8.19 -12.43 1.34
C ARG A 4 -7.26 -11.41 0.68
N LEU A 5 -7.80 -10.71 -0.31
CA LEU A 5 -7.13 -9.63 -1.01
C LEU A 5 -7.59 -8.28 -0.46
N LEU A 6 -6.66 -7.42 -0.11
CA LEU A 6 -6.91 -6.06 0.34
C LEU A 6 -6.26 -5.07 -0.61
N GLU A 7 -7.06 -4.32 -1.37
CA GLU A 7 -6.57 -3.25 -2.25
C GLU A 7 -6.87 -1.87 -1.67
N ILE A 8 -5.84 -1.04 -1.52
CA ILE A 8 -5.94 0.29 -0.89
C ILE A 8 -5.17 1.32 -1.72
N PRO A 9 -5.78 2.49 -2.03
CA PRO A 9 -5.02 3.62 -2.56
C PRO A 9 -4.23 4.28 -1.43
N VAL A 10 -2.96 4.61 -1.67
CA VAL A 10 -2.06 5.22 -0.69
C VAL A 10 -1.32 6.42 -1.27
N SER A 11 -0.89 7.33 -0.39
CA SER A 11 -0.21 8.56 -0.76
C SER A 11 1.30 8.41 -0.99
N VAL A 12 1.89 7.34 -0.49
CA VAL A 12 3.31 7.02 -0.61
C VAL A 12 3.68 6.45 -1.99
N THR A 13 4.96 6.42 -2.33
CA THR A 13 5.39 5.83 -3.61
C THR A 13 5.36 4.30 -3.56
N PRO A 14 5.29 3.60 -4.72
CA PRO A 14 5.40 2.15 -4.77
C PRO A 14 6.68 1.63 -4.09
N THR A 15 7.80 2.34 -4.27
CA THR A 15 9.08 1.95 -3.68
C THR A 15 9.04 2.04 -2.15
N ASP A 16 8.46 3.10 -1.60
CA ASP A 16 8.32 3.28 -0.15
C ASP A 16 7.45 2.17 0.46
N ALA A 17 6.35 1.82 -0.19
CA ALA A 17 5.45 0.76 0.26
C ALA A 17 6.16 -0.60 0.36
N ILE A 18 6.95 -0.96 -0.66
CA ILE A 18 7.74 -2.21 -0.65
C ILE A 18 8.88 -2.14 0.37
N ARG A 19 9.58 -1.01 0.45
CA ARG A 19 10.67 -0.82 1.41
C ARG A 19 10.16 -0.98 2.84
N ALA A 20 9.03 -0.38 3.19
CA ALA A 20 8.45 -0.49 4.52
C ALA A 20 8.13 -1.94 4.88
N LEU A 21 7.51 -2.72 3.98
CA LEU A 21 7.22 -4.13 4.28
C LEU A 21 8.48 -4.98 4.39
N ARG A 22 9.49 -4.70 3.57
CA ARG A 22 10.81 -5.33 3.72
C ARG A 22 11.40 -5.06 5.11
N LEU A 23 11.32 -3.82 5.61
CA LEU A 23 11.81 -3.49 6.94
C LEU A 23 11.02 -4.18 8.06
N VAL A 24 9.70 -4.34 7.91
CA VAL A 24 8.86 -5.14 8.85
C VAL A 24 9.27 -6.61 8.84
N GLY A 25 9.52 -7.19 7.67
CA GLY A 25 9.95 -8.59 7.63
C GLY A 25 11.36 -8.78 8.17
N GLU A 26 12.29 -7.85 7.91
CA GLU A 26 13.65 -7.88 8.47
C GLU A 26 13.63 -7.77 10.00
N SER A 27 12.81 -6.88 10.57
CA SER A 27 12.67 -6.75 12.04
C SER A 27 12.08 -7.99 12.71
N ARG A 28 11.22 -8.73 11.99
CA ARG A 28 10.56 -9.95 12.46
C ARG A 28 11.29 -11.24 12.06
N GLY A 29 12.46 -11.14 11.42
CA GLY A 29 13.27 -12.29 10.99
C GLY A 29 12.64 -13.12 9.87
N TRP A 30 11.78 -12.52 9.03
CA TRP A 30 11.13 -13.19 7.92
C TRP A 30 12.04 -13.27 6.68
N SER A 31 12.02 -14.42 6.01
CA SER A 31 12.62 -14.57 4.69
C SER A 31 11.65 -14.07 3.62
N MET A 32 12.12 -13.18 2.74
CA MET A 32 11.27 -12.52 1.74
C MET A 32 11.87 -12.60 0.35
N ARG A 33 11.00 -12.67 -0.66
CA ARG A 33 11.34 -12.66 -2.08
C ARG A 33 10.70 -11.48 -2.78
N ARG A 34 11.48 -10.78 -3.61
CA ARG A 34 10.96 -9.75 -4.51
C ARG A 34 10.23 -10.40 -5.68
N LEU A 35 9.06 -9.87 -6.00
CA LEU A 35 8.28 -10.19 -7.20
C LEU A 35 8.37 -8.99 -8.16
N GLU A 36 8.68 -9.25 -9.42
CA GLU A 36 8.54 -8.24 -10.48
C GLU A 36 7.50 -8.71 -11.48
N GLU A 37 6.39 -7.99 -11.57
CA GLU A 37 5.25 -8.31 -12.43
C GLU A 37 4.83 -7.07 -13.25
N SER A 38 3.97 -7.26 -14.25
CA SER A 38 3.36 -6.16 -15.02
C SER A 38 1.84 -6.24 -14.94
N ARG A 39 1.16 -5.14 -14.56
CA ARG A 39 -0.31 -5.06 -14.47
C ARG A 39 -0.83 -4.03 -15.46
N MET A 40 -1.94 -4.35 -16.12
CA MET A 40 -2.65 -3.40 -16.97
C MET A 40 -3.44 -2.43 -16.09
N VAL A 41 -3.27 -1.12 -16.30
CA VAL A 41 -4.02 -0.07 -15.59
C VAL A 41 -4.65 0.91 -16.56
N HIS A 42 -5.81 1.43 -16.20
CA HIS A 42 -6.51 2.43 -16.99
C HIS A 42 -6.06 3.85 -16.62
N ARG A 43 -5.88 4.70 -17.64
CA ARG A 43 -5.72 6.15 -17.56
C ARG A 43 -6.88 6.82 -18.30
N PHE A 44 -7.57 7.76 -17.67
CA PHE A 44 -8.67 8.50 -18.33
C PHE A 44 -8.14 9.82 -18.87
N ALA A 45 -8.24 10.02 -20.18
CA ALA A 45 -8.03 11.32 -20.83
C ALA A 45 -9.34 11.77 -21.47
N ILE A 46 -10.12 12.59 -20.75
CA ILE A 46 -11.39 13.31 -21.05
C ILE A 46 -12.48 12.57 -21.86
N ILE A 47 -12.17 11.75 -22.89
CA ILE A 47 -13.13 10.98 -23.70
C ILE A 47 -12.69 9.51 -23.94
N MET A 48 -11.42 9.10 -23.74
CA MET A 48 -10.95 7.73 -24.07
C MET A 48 -10.12 7.06 -22.95
N PRO A 49 -10.40 5.80 -22.56
CA PRO A 49 -9.52 5.04 -21.67
C PRO A 49 -8.25 4.61 -22.41
N LEU A 50 -7.09 5.05 -21.93
CA LEU A 50 -5.79 4.56 -22.37
C LEU A 50 -5.31 3.52 -21.36
N SER A 51 -5.43 2.25 -21.70
CA SER A 51 -4.81 1.17 -20.94
C SER A 51 -3.30 1.22 -21.12
N ARG A 52 -2.55 1.36 -20.02
CA ARG A 52 -1.08 1.28 -20.02
C ARG A 52 -0.65 0.13 -19.12
N MET A 53 0.36 -0.62 -19.55
CA MET A 53 1.07 -1.53 -18.65
C MET A 53 1.85 -0.67 -17.64
N THR A 54 1.66 -0.93 -16.35
CA THR A 54 2.44 -0.32 -15.28
C THR A 54 3.29 -1.39 -14.62
N ARG A 55 4.53 -1.04 -14.28
CA ARG A 55 5.43 -1.95 -13.56
C ARG A 55 4.84 -2.17 -12.16
N VAL A 56 4.65 -3.43 -11.79
CA VAL A 56 4.25 -3.84 -10.45
C VAL A 56 5.52 -4.22 -9.71
N LEU A 57 5.75 -3.56 -8.57
CA LEU A 57 6.74 -4.01 -7.61
C LEU A 57 6.01 -4.90 -6.61
N GLY A 58 6.61 -6.03 -6.25
CA GLY A 58 6.05 -6.91 -5.25
C GLY A 58 7.09 -7.48 -4.31
N ILE A 59 6.62 -7.92 -3.15
CA ILE A 59 7.39 -8.68 -2.18
C ILE A 59 6.48 -9.72 -1.53
N GLU A 60 7.01 -10.91 -1.28
CA GLU A 60 6.31 -12.04 -0.69
C GLU A 60 7.13 -12.62 0.46
N VAL A 61 6.47 -12.94 1.57
CA VAL A 61 7.06 -13.60 2.73
C VAL A 61 7.04 -15.12 2.49
N LEU A 62 8.22 -15.73 2.44
CA LEU A 62 8.39 -17.16 2.20
C LEU A 62 8.34 -17.97 3.49
N GLU A 63 8.91 -17.43 4.56
CA GLU A 63 9.07 -18.10 5.86
C GLU A 63 8.88 -17.13 7.01
N GLY A 64 8.46 -17.64 8.17
CA GLY A 64 8.09 -16.86 9.36
C GLY A 64 6.60 -16.93 9.67
N SER A 65 6.15 -16.13 10.64
CA SER A 65 4.75 -16.12 11.08
C SER A 65 3.79 -15.58 10.01
N ALA A 66 4.29 -14.77 9.07
CA ALA A 66 3.51 -14.20 7.97
C ALA A 66 3.69 -14.92 6.63
N ARG A 67 4.01 -16.23 6.64
CA ARG A 67 4.24 -17.00 5.41
C ARG A 67 3.05 -16.88 4.44
N GLY A 68 3.34 -16.47 3.20
CA GLY A 68 2.32 -16.27 2.16
C GLY A 68 1.67 -14.89 2.18
N LEU A 69 2.09 -13.98 3.09
CA LEU A 69 1.79 -12.56 2.98
C LEU A 69 2.52 -12.00 1.76
N SER A 70 1.79 -11.36 0.86
CA SER A 70 2.38 -10.67 -0.29
C SER A 70 1.86 -9.23 -0.39
N LEU A 71 2.72 -8.33 -0.84
CA LEU A 71 2.37 -6.95 -1.15
C LEU A 71 2.79 -6.67 -2.59
N ARG A 72 1.82 -6.27 -3.41
CA ARG A 72 2.04 -5.73 -4.75
C ARG A 72 1.69 -4.27 -4.77
N THR A 73 2.42 -3.48 -5.54
CA THR A 73 2.16 -2.06 -5.68
C THR A 73 2.38 -1.59 -7.09
N TRP A 74 1.55 -0.65 -7.50
CA TRP A 74 1.62 0.02 -8.79
C TRP A 74 1.08 1.42 -8.66
N SER A 75 1.20 2.18 -9.73
CA SER A 75 0.56 3.49 -9.83
C SER A 75 -0.23 3.62 -11.11
N ASN A 76 -1.30 4.42 -11.06
CA ASN A 76 -2.00 4.90 -12.23
C ASN A 76 -2.23 6.41 -12.15
N VAL A 77 -2.55 7.02 -13.29
CA VAL A 77 -2.94 8.44 -13.38
C VAL A 77 -4.45 8.48 -13.60
N PRO A 78 -5.27 8.70 -12.55
CA PRO A 78 -6.73 8.70 -12.71
C PRO A 78 -7.23 9.90 -13.51
N GLY A 79 -6.51 11.03 -13.50
CA GLY A 79 -6.83 12.26 -14.23
C GLY A 79 -5.82 12.60 -15.33
N SER A 80 -5.53 13.90 -15.50
CA SER A 80 -4.63 14.38 -16.54
C SER A 80 -3.14 14.21 -16.18
N ALA A 81 -2.75 14.49 -14.93
CA ALA A 81 -1.35 14.61 -14.53
C ALA A 81 -0.93 13.84 -13.26
N GLY A 82 -1.72 13.86 -12.18
CA GLY A 82 -1.29 13.26 -10.90
C GLY A 82 -1.45 11.74 -10.81
N ARG A 83 -0.52 11.08 -10.11
CA ARG A 83 -0.51 9.62 -9.87
C ARG A 83 -1.14 9.28 -8.53
N ILE A 84 -1.89 8.18 -8.49
CA ILE A 84 -2.27 7.48 -7.27
C ILE A 84 -1.49 6.17 -7.21
N THR A 85 -0.88 5.91 -6.06
CA THR A 85 -0.28 4.61 -5.75
C THR A 85 -1.35 3.70 -5.19
N TRP A 86 -1.33 2.46 -5.63
CA TRP A 86 -2.15 1.39 -5.09
C TRP A 86 -1.26 0.34 -4.47
N ILE A 87 -1.75 -0.24 -3.39
CA ILE A 87 -1.22 -1.46 -2.80
C ILE A 87 -2.29 -2.55 -2.88
N SER A 88 -1.84 -3.78 -3.05
CA SER A 88 -2.64 -5.00 -3.01
C SER A 88 -1.93 -5.98 -2.09
N ILE A 89 -2.58 -6.34 -1.01
CA ILE A 89 -2.03 -7.23 0.00
C ILE A 89 -2.81 -8.54 -0.05
N GLU A 90 -2.11 -9.64 -0.29
CA GLU A 90 -2.65 -10.98 -0.12
C GLU A 90 -2.38 -11.43 1.31
N ILE A 91 -3.45 -11.51 2.11
CA ILE A 91 -3.38 -11.81 3.53
C ILE A 91 -3.70 -13.29 3.71
N PRO A 92 -2.77 -14.10 4.24
CA PRO A 92 -3.02 -15.53 4.41
C PRO A 92 -4.01 -15.77 5.57
N PRO A 93 -4.82 -16.84 5.54
CA PRO A 93 -5.92 -17.05 6.49
C PRO A 93 -5.52 -17.18 7.97
N HIS A 94 -4.26 -17.52 8.25
CA HIS A 94 -3.76 -17.59 9.62
C HIS A 94 -3.43 -16.21 10.22
N LEU A 95 -3.38 -15.18 9.38
CA LEU A 95 -2.95 -13.84 9.72
C LEU A 95 -4.17 -12.92 9.73
N GLU A 96 -4.93 -12.96 10.82
CA GLU A 96 -6.14 -12.17 11.02
C GLU A 96 -6.17 -11.51 12.40
N GLY A 97 -7.15 -10.63 12.62
CA GLY A 97 -7.34 -9.94 13.90
C GLY A 97 -6.16 -9.05 14.28
N GLU A 98 -5.73 -9.14 15.55
CA GLU A 98 -4.69 -8.27 16.11
C GLU A 98 -3.30 -8.53 15.51
N GLU A 99 -2.99 -9.75 15.05
CA GLU A 99 -1.69 -10.02 14.40
C GLU A 99 -1.59 -9.26 13.08
N TRP A 100 -2.63 -9.33 12.25
CA TRP A 100 -2.70 -8.57 11.01
C TRP A 100 -2.64 -7.07 11.26
N LYS A 101 -3.44 -6.57 12.21
CA LYS A 101 -3.47 -5.16 12.57
C LYS A 101 -2.10 -4.67 13.03
N SER A 102 -1.39 -5.44 13.85
CA SER A 102 -0.01 -5.13 14.28
C SER A 102 0.94 -5.01 13.09
N ILE A 103 0.85 -5.91 12.12
CA ILE A 103 1.69 -5.87 10.91
C ILE A 103 1.38 -4.64 10.06
N LEU A 104 0.10 -4.35 9.87
CA LEU A 104 -0.34 -3.20 9.07
C LEU A 104 0.03 -1.88 9.75
N ASP A 105 -0.08 -1.81 11.08
CA ASP A 105 0.31 -0.66 11.88
C ASP A 105 1.82 -0.41 11.80
N GLU A 106 2.64 -1.44 12.02
CA GLU A 106 4.10 -1.37 11.89
C GLU A 106 4.53 -1.03 10.45
N TRP A 107 3.88 -1.59 9.45
CA TRP A 107 4.12 -1.22 8.06
C TRP A 107 3.82 0.27 7.84
N SER A 108 2.71 0.77 8.39
CA SER A 108 2.29 2.16 8.21
C SER A 108 3.18 3.16 8.95
N SER A 109 3.79 2.77 10.07
CA SER A 109 4.67 3.62 10.87
C SER A 109 6.07 3.75 10.26
N ARG A 110 6.51 2.76 9.46
CA ARG A 110 7.79 2.78 8.72
C ARG A 110 7.74 3.57 7.41
N LEU A 111 6.59 4.14 7.06
CA LEU A 111 6.45 4.95 5.86
C LEU A 111 6.91 6.39 6.12
N PRO A 112 7.40 7.11 5.10
CA PRO A 112 7.89 8.49 5.25
C PRO A 112 6.80 9.52 5.55
N ARG A 113 5.53 9.10 5.54
CA ARG A 113 4.34 9.93 5.81
C ARG A 113 3.12 9.03 6.00
N CYS A 114 2.07 9.60 6.58
CA CYS A 114 0.77 8.94 6.73
C CYS A 114 0.18 8.48 5.37
N PRO A 115 -0.04 7.16 5.16
CA PRO A 115 -0.40 6.63 3.84
C PRO A 115 -1.83 6.95 3.39
N TRP A 116 -2.73 7.32 4.30
CA TRP A 116 -4.12 7.69 4.00
C TRP A 116 -4.38 9.21 4.02
N GLN A 117 -3.33 10.01 4.01
CA GLN A 117 -3.41 11.47 3.94
C GLN A 117 -2.78 11.99 2.66
N TRP A 118 -3.46 12.94 2.01
CA TRP A 118 -2.95 13.69 0.85
C TRP A 118 -3.00 15.18 1.16
N THR A 119 -1.97 15.89 0.74
CA THR A 119 -1.88 17.34 0.83
C THR A 119 -2.84 18.01 -0.15
N PHE A 120 -3.15 19.28 0.08
CA PHE A 120 -3.97 20.07 -0.84
C PHE A 120 -3.38 20.14 -2.25
N GLY A 121 -2.05 20.27 -2.36
CA GLY A 121 -1.33 20.32 -3.64
C GLY A 121 -1.45 19.01 -4.41
N GLU A 122 -1.23 17.86 -3.75
CA GLU A 122 -1.40 16.55 -4.36
C GLU A 122 -2.84 16.36 -4.85
N ARG A 123 -3.84 16.70 -4.02
CA ARG A 123 -5.24 16.62 -4.42
C ARG A 123 -5.55 17.52 -5.61
N SER A 124 -4.94 18.70 -5.71
CA SER A 124 -5.12 19.60 -6.85
C SER A 124 -4.53 19.06 -8.14
N ILE A 125 -3.39 18.35 -8.08
CA ILE A 125 -2.72 17.78 -9.27
C ILE A 125 -3.37 16.47 -9.73
N ILE A 126 -3.78 15.62 -8.79
CA ILE A 126 -4.37 14.29 -9.08
C ILE A 126 -5.85 14.43 -9.45
N GLY A 127 -6.58 15.27 -8.73
CA GLY A 127 -8.03 15.45 -8.85
C GLY A 127 -8.63 15.67 -7.46
N PHE A 128 -9.23 16.84 -7.23
CA PHE A 128 -9.51 17.29 -5.86
C PHE A 128 -10.59 16.47 -5.14
N LEU A 129 -11.58 15.98 -5.89
CA LEU A 129 -12.79 15.29 -5.38
C LEU A 129 -12.76 13.78 -5.61
N LEU A 130 -11.58 13.20 -5.77
CA LEU A 130 -11.44 11.77 -5.98
C LEU A 130 -11.88 10.95 -4.75
N PRO A 131 -12.72 9.91 -4.91
CA PRO A 131 -13.21 9.09 -3.81
C PRO A 131 -12.09 8.27 -3.14
N GLU A 132 -10.97 8.04 -3.81
CA GLU A 132 -9.80 7.29 -3.36
C GLU A 132 -9.27 7.80 -2.01
N TYR A 133 -9.27 9.12 -1.80
CA TYR A 133 -8.80 9.71 -0.52
C TYR A 133 -9.65 9.25 0.66
N ARG A 134 -10.98 9.23 0.49
CA ARG A 134 -11.90 8.74 1.52
C ARG A 134 -11.81 7.23 1.64
N ARG A 135 -11.76 6.51 0.52
CA ARG A 135 -11.66 5.04 0.50
C ARG A 135 -10.43 4.57 1.24
N SER A 136 -9.27 5.18 1.02
CA SER A 136 -8.03 4.88 1.73
C SER A 136 -8.24 4.87 3.24
N ARG A 137 -8.72 5.99 3.80
CA ARG A 137 -9.01 6.11 5.24
C ARG A 137 -10.01 5.07 5.72
N VAL A 138 -11.07 4.81 4.95
CA VAL A 138 -12.08 3.80 5.32
C VAL A 138 -11.48 2.39 5.32
N HIS A 139 -10.62 2.05 4.35
CA HIS A 139 -9.96 0.75 4.31
C HIS A 139 -9.05 0.55 5.52
N PHE A 140 -8.13 1.48 5.81
CA PHE A 140 -7.28 1.37 7.01
C PHE A 140 -8.09 1.27 8.30
N GLY A 141 -9.17 2.06 8.44
CA GLY A 141 -10.05 1.99 9.61
C GLY A 141 -10.79 0.64 9.74
N ARG A 142 -11.16 -0.01 8.62
CA ARG A 142 -11.77 -1.35 8.64
C ARG A 142 -10.80 -2.44 9.07
N GLU A 143 -9.51 -2.23 8.80
CA GLU A 143 -8.43 -3.11 9.25
C GLU A 143 -8.02 -2.85 10.72
N GLY A 144 -8.70 -1.92 11.40
CA GLY A 144 -8.50 -1.64 12.83
C GLY A 144 -7.43 -0.59 13.15
N ILE A 145 -6.92 0.12 12.14
CA ILE A 145 -5.95 1.20 12.33
C ILE A 145 -6.67 2.48 12.79
N ASP A 146 -6.12 3.16 13.81
CA ASP A 146 -6.64 4.48 14.20
C ASP A 146 -6.22 5.54 13.18
N VAL A 147 -7.10 5.79 12.21
CA VAL A 147 -6.84 6.76 11.13
C VAL A 147 -6.79 8.23 11.60
N LYS A 148 -7.04 8.52 12.88
CA LYS A 148 -6.87 9.86 13.47
C LYS A 148 -5.47 10.08 14.01
N GLN A 149 -4.78 9.02 14.41
CA GLN A 149 -3.44 9.07 15.00
C GLN A 149 -2.50 8.22 14.16
N TRP A 150 -1.62 8.89 13.41
CA TRP A 150 -0.52 8.22 12.71
C TRP A 150 0.75 8.43 13.51
N THR A 151 1.40 7.33 13.89
CA THR A 151 2.65 7.34 14.64
C THR A 151 3.76 6.95 13.68
N GLU A 152 4.69 7.86 13.44
CA GLU A 152 5.92 7.57 12.72
C GLU A 152 6.85 6.76 13.62
N ALA A 153 7.39 5.66 13.12
CA ALA A 153 8.45 4.95 13.82
C ALA A 153 9.71 5.82 13.75
N LEU A 154 10.15 6.35 14.90
CA LEU A 154 11.42 7.03 15.02
C LEU A 154 12.50 6.08 14.50
N THR A 155 13.11 6.45 13.38
CA THR A 155 14.25 5.73 12.85
C THR A 155 15.41 6.11 13.76
N GLU A 156 15.80 5.21 14.68
CA GLU A 156 17.09 5.31 15.35
C GLU A 156 18.15 5.17 14.24
N GLU A 157 18.61 6.31 13.73
CA GLU A 157 19.81 6.37 12.90
C GLU A 157 21.01 6.13 13.84
N GLU A 158 21.54 4.90 13.85
CA GLU A 158 22.89 4.59 14.34
C GLU A 158 23.95 4.94 13.28
#